data_AF-A0A523U276-F1
#
_entry.id   AF-A0A523U276-F1
#
_cell.length_a   1.000
_cell.length_b   1.000
_cell.length_c   1.000
_cell.angle_alpha   90.00
_cell.angle_beta   90.00
_cell.angle_gamma   90.00
#
_symmetry.space_group_name_H-M   'P 1'
#
loop_
_entity.id
_entity.type
_entity.pdbx_description
1 polymer ?
#
loop_
_entity_poly.entity_id
_entity_poly.type
_entity_poly.pdbx_seq_one_letter_code
_entity_poly.pdbx_strand_id
1 'polypeptide(L)'
;MPTIITHAFTGLVAGKIAAPGKMPIRFWVLSAVCPAFPDFDVVFHYAGVHYSTFLGHRGFFHSPFFALLFGLLVTTVYFSGSKAFSRKWWLLALYFSFITAVHGIFDAMTFRGLGIAFLSPFSNERYLLPWRPLPPIVPSAEFMFSRWGAAVMWLEFKWVLVPTFAVLLLSIPVRRYILRARPVQPPEPETENHQT
;
A
#
# COMPACT_ATOMS: atom_id res chain seq x y z
N MET A 1 -6.79 4.21 12.85
CA MET A 1 -6.63 3.76 11.47
C MET A 1 -7.89 3.07 11.00
N PRO A 2 -8.14 2.95 9.69
CA PRO A 2 -9.04 1.92 9.18
C PRO A 2 -8.58 0.50 9.55
N THR A 3 -9.46 -0.48 9.45
CA THR A 3 -9.13 -1.86 9.83
C THR A 3 -8.03 -2.47 8.95
N ILE A 4 -7.29 -3.44 9.50
CA ILE A 4 -6.29 -4.23 8.76
C ILE A 4 -6.88 -4.89 7.51
N ILE A 5 -8.18 -5.22 7.52
CA ILE A 5 -8.90 -5.78 6.37
C ILE A 5 -8.95 -4.76 5.22
N THR A 6 -9.25 -3.49 5.53
CA THR A 6 -9.28 -2.40 4.54
C THR A 6 -7.90 -2.14 3.92
N HIS A 7 -6.85 -2.18 4.73
CA HIS A 7 -5.46 -2.07 4.26
C HIS A 7 -5.08 -3.24 3.34
N ALA A 8 -5.36 -4.48 3.77
CA ALA A 8 -5.07 -5.68 2.98
C ALA A 8 -5.84 -5.70 1.65
N PHE A 9 -7.14 -5.38 1.68
CA PHE A 9 -7.97 -5.28 0.49
C PHE A 9 -7.40 -4.25 -0.50
N THR A 10 -7.04 -3.07 -0.01
CA THR A 10 -6.51 -1.99 -0.85
C THR A 10 -5.22 -2.39 -1.55
N GLY A 11 -4.28 -3.01 -0.82
CA GLY A 11 -3.04 -3.48 -1.41
C GLY A 11 -3.25 -4.64 -2.39
N LEU A 12 -4.16 -5.58 -2.12
CA LEU A 12 -4.48 -6.66 -3.07
C LEU A 12 -5.11 -6.12 -4.37
N VAL A 13 -6.01 -5.14 -4.27
CA VAL A 13 -6.60 -4.48 -5.44
C VAL A 13 -5.52 -3.74 -6.22
N ALA A 14 -4.67 -2.94 -5.56
CA ALA A 14 -3.55 -2.27 -6.21
C ALA A 14 -2.63 -3.28 -6.92
N GLY A 15 -2.35 -4.43 -6.29
CA GLY A 15 -1.58 -5.51 -6.88
C GLY A 15 -2.23 -6.09 -8.12
N LYS A 16 -3.55 -6.26 -8.13
CA LYS A 16 -4.29 -6.73 -9.30
C LYS A 16 -4.20 -5.78 -10.48
N ILE A 17 -4.20 -4.47 -10.20
CA ILE A 17 -4.07 -3.40 -11.19
C ILE A 17 -2.63 -3.35 -11.72
N ALA A 18 -1.64 -3.33 -10.84
CA ALA A 18 -0.23 -3.10 -11.17
C ALA A 18 0.49 -4.34 -11.72
N ALA A 19 0.06 -5.56 -11.38
CA ALA A 19 0.75 -6.79 -11.78
C ALA A 19 0.77 -6.95 -13.31
N PRO A 20 1.95 -6.99 -13.96
CA PRO A 20 2.07 -7.09 -15.41
C PRO A 20 1.67 -8.47 -15.97
N GLY A 21 1.50 -9.47 -15.10
CA GLY A 21 1.16 -10.84 -15.46
C GLY A 21 1.08 -11.73 -14.21
N LYS A 22 1.52 -13.00 -14.34
CA LYS A 22 1.64 -13.91 -13.20
C LYS A 22 2.71 -13.40 -12.23
N MET A 23 2.37 -13.31 -10.95
CA MET A 23 3.26 -12.87 -9.88
C MET A 23 3.42 -13.98 -8.83
N PRO A 24 4.58 -14.11 -8.18
CA PRO A 24 4.81 -15.12 -7.15
C PRO A 24 3.94 -14.86 -5.91
N ILE A 25 3.63 -15.90 -5.13
CA ILE A 25 2.77 -15.78 -3.93
C ILE A 25 3.23 -14.70 -2.95
N ARG A 26 4.56 -14.55 -2.78
CA ARG A 26 5.16 -13.52 -1.92
C ARG A 26 4.75 -12.10 -2.30
N PHE A 27 4.52 -11.81 -3.59
CA PHE A 27 4.03 -10.51 -4.03
C PHE A 27 2.64 -10.22 -3.47
N TRP A 28 1.75 -11.21 -3.48
CA TRP A 28 0.38 -11.07 -2.99
C TRP A 28 0.34 -10.97 -1.47
N VAL A 29 1.14 -11.77 -0.77
CA VAL A 29 1.28 -11.70 0.70
C VAL A 29 1.79 -10.31 1.11
N LEU A 30 2.87 -9.83 0.50
CA LEU A 30 3.41 -8.50 0.79
C LEU A 30 2.42 -7.39 0.41
N SER A 31 1.67 -7.55 -0.68
CA SER A 31 0.62 -6.60 -1.05
C SER A 31 -0.49 -6.52 0.00
N ALA A 32 -0.80 -7.61 0.70
CA ALA A 32 -1.78 -7.60 1.78
C ALA A 32 -1.21 -7.00 3.09
N VAL A 33 0.09 -7.16 3.35
CA VAL A 33 0.70 -6.82 4.65
C VAL A 33 1.31 -5.40 4.68
N CYS A 34 2.07 -5.02 3.65
CA CYS A 34 2.77 -3.74 3.59
C CYS A 34 1.89 -2.50 3.81
N PRO A 35 0.61 -2.46 3.36
CA PRO A 35 -0.25 -1.31 3.61
C PRO A 35 -0.63 -1.08 5.07
N ALA A 36 -0.48 -2.07 5.96
CA ALA A 36 -0.78 -1.94 7.39
C ALA A 36 0.51 -1.83 8.25
N PHE A 37 1.68 -1.99 7.64
CA PHE A 37 2.96 -2.00 8.34
C PHE A 37 3.28 -0.73 9.15
N PRO A 38 2.91 0.49 8.73
CA PRO A 38 3.19 1.71 9.50
C PRO A 38 2.71 1.66 10.96
N ASP A 39 1.58 1.02 11.25
CA ASP A 39 1.03 0.91 12.60
C ASP A 39 1.83 -0.03 13.53
N PHE A 40 2.85 -0.72 13.01
CA PHE A 40 3.82 -1.41 13.86
C PHE A 40 4.60 -0.43 14.76
N ASP A 41 4.50 0.88 14.49
CA ASP A 41 5.00 1.94 15.37
C ASP A 41 4.37 1.94 16.79
N VAL A 42 3.28 1.21 17.00
CA VAL A 42 2.69 0.97 18.33
C VAL A 42 3.71 0.36 19.32
N VAL A 43 4.73 -0.35 18.83
CA VAL A 43 5.83 -0.87 19.66
C VAL A 43 6.56 0.27 20.36
N PHE A 44 6.77 1.41 19.70
CA PHE A 44 7.41 2.58 20.30
C PHE A 44 6.53 3.21 21.37
N HIS A 45 5.20 3.19 21.19
CA HIS A 45 4.27 3.63 22.23
C HIS A 45 4.40 2.78 23.50
N TYR A 46 4.47 1.44 23.37
CA TYR A 46 4.70 0.55 24.51
C TYR A 46 6.10 0.72 25.14
N ALA A 47 7.08 1.17 24.35
CA ALA A 47 8.40 1.54 24.85
C ALA A 47 8.46 2.95 25.49
N GLY A 48 7.33 3.64 25.64
CA GLY A 48 7.23 4.95 26.30
C GLY A 48 7.40 6.17 25.39
N VAL A 49 7.45 5.99 24.06
CA VAL A 49 7.55 7.11 23.12
C VAL A 49 6.22 7.87 23.04
N HIS A 50 6.29 9.18 23.26
CA HIS A 50 5.12 10.06 23.22
C HIS A 50 4.58 10.24 21.80
N TYR A 51 3.25 10.22 21.66
CA TYR A 51 2.52 10.32 20.38
C TYR A 51 2.89 11.53 19.52
N SER A 52 3.21 12.68 20.13
CA SER A 52 3.56 13.91 19.41
C SER A 52 4.98 13.93 18.84
N THR A 53 5.84 12.96 19.20
CA THR A 53 7.26 12.96 18.79
C THR A 53 7.47 12.40 17.38
N PHE A 54 8.71 12.44 16.90
CA PHE A 54 9.10 11.92 15.58
C PHE A 54 8.78 10.42 15.40
N LEU A 55 9.11 9.59 16.40
CA LEU A 55 8.80 8.15 16.43
C LEU A 55 7.45 7.84 17.08
N GLY A 56 6.72 8.88 17.51
CA GLY A 56 5.37 8.71 18.04
C GLY A 56 4.43 8.18 16.95
N HIS A 57 3.32 7.56 17.38
CA HIS A 57 2.32 7.03 16.46
C HIS A 57 1.91 8.06 15.40
N ARG A 58 1.70 7.66 14.15
CA ARG A 58 1.39 8.57 13.02
C ARG A 58 2.48 9.60 12.70
N GLY A 59 3.68 9.40 13.23
CA GLY A 59 4.87 10.17 12.98
C GLY A 59 5.59 9.71 11.71
N PHE A 60 6.90 9.45 11.82
CA PHE A 60 7.76 9.06 10.71
C PHE A 60 7.24 7.87 9.90
N PHE A 61 6.72 6.83 10.56
CA PHE A 61 6.28 5.59 9.90
C PHE A 61 5.08 5.78 8.96
N HIS A 62 4.30 6.85 9.12
CA HIS A 62 3.12 7.13 8.28
C HIS A 62 3.44 8.12 7.14
N SER A 63 4.70 8.50 6.99
CA SER A 63 5.16 9.44 5.96
C SER A 63 5.40 8.76 4.60
N PRO A 64 5.26 9.49 3.48
CA PRO A 64 5.66 9.02 2.17
C PRO A 64 7.17 8.73 2.08
N PHE A 65 8.00 9.43 2.86
CA PHE A 65 9.44 9.19 2.90
C PHE A 65 9.75 7.82 3.50
N PHE A 66 9.14 7.48 4.65
CA PHE A 66 9.25 6.13 5.20
C PHE A 66 8.73 5.09 4.23
N ALA A 67 7.57 5.33 3.61
CA ALA A 67 6.99 4.41 2.64
C ALA A 67 7.95 4.13 1.47
N LEU A 68 8.67 5.16 0.98
CA LEU A 68 9.72 4.99 -0.03
C LEU A 68 10.85 4.09 0.45
N LEU A 69 11.42 4.38 1.63
CA LEU A 69 12.49 3.56 2.22
C LEU A 69 12.04 2.11 2.41
N PHE A 70 10.82 1.92 2.91
CA PHE A 70 10.24 0.61 3.15
C PHE A 70 9.99 -0.16 1.85
N GLY A 71 9.48 0.50 0.80
CA GLY A 71 9.29 -0.12 -0.51
C GLY A 71 10.61 -0.55 -1.17
N LEU A 72 11.67 0.25 -1.02
CA LEU A 72 13.03 -0.11 -1.44
C LEU A 72 13.56 -1.32 -0.67
N LEU A 73 13.38 -1.33 0.66
CA LEU A 73 13.77 -2.43 1.53
C LEU A 73 13.05 -3.74 1.15
N VAL A 74 11.72 -3.70 1.08
CA VAL A 74 10.89 -4.87 0.72
C VAL A 74 11.30 -5.42 -0.64
N THR A 75 11.52 -4.55 -1.62
CA THR A 75 11.92 -5.00 -2.96
C THR A 75 13.31 -5.64 -2.95
N THR A 76 14.27 -5.03 -2.25
CA THR A 76 15.64 -5.56 -2.15
C THR A 76 15.69 -6.91 -1.46
N VAL A 77 14.97 -7.06 -0.34
CA VAL A 77 14.98 -8.27 0.49
C VAL A 77 14.19 -9.42 -0.17
N TYR A 78 12.97 -9.15 -0.65
CA TYR A 78 12.06 -10.22 -1.09
C TYR A 78 12.08 -10.47 -2.61
N PHE A 79 12.70 -9.59 -3.39
CA PHE A 79 12.82 -9.71 -4.85
C PHE A 79 14.26 -9.58 -5.35
N SER A 80 15.23 -10.02 -4.54
CA SER A 80 16.66 -10.08 -4.86
C SER A 80 17.01 -10.85 -6.14
N GLY A 81 16.15 -11.76 -6.59
CA GLY A 81 16.28 -12.43 -7.90
C GLY A 81 16.03 -11.52 -9.12
N SER A 82 15.63 -10.27 -8.91
CA SER A 82 15.63 -9.24 -9.95
C SER A 82 16.94 -8.46 -9.91
N LYS A 83 17.54 -8.18 -11.06
CA LYS A 83 18.75 -7.35 -11.14
C LYS A 83 18.49 -6.01 -10.44
N ALA A 84 19.32 -5.69 -9.45
CA ALA A 84 19.24 -4.42 -8.73
C ALA A 84 19.22 -3.24 -9.73
N PHE A 85 18.40 -2.23 -9.43
CA PHE A 85 18.20 -1.04 -10.27
C PHE A 85 17.64 -1.31 -11.69
N SER A 86 17.22 -2.54 -12.00
CA SER A 86 16.47 -2.79 -13.23
C SER A 86 15.12 -2.08 -13.24
N ARG A 87 14.54 -1.88 -14.43
CA ARG A 87 13.18 -1.34 -14.56
C ARG A 87 12.17 -2.10 -13.70
N LYS A 88 12.26 -3.44 -13.65
CA LYS A 88 11.38 -4.28 -12.83
C LYS A 88 11.56 -4.01 -11.34
N TRP A 89 12.80 -3.84 -10.89
CA TRP A 89 13.11 -3.54 -9.50
C TRP A 89 12.50 -2.18 -9.09
N TRP A 90 12.69 -1.14 -9.88
CA TRP A 90 12.09 0.18 -9.61
C TRP A 90 10.56 0.15 -9.61
N LEU A 91 9.94 -0.59 -10.53
CA LEU A 91 8.48 -0.74 -10.54
C LEU A 91 7.95 -1.41 -9.27
N LEU A 92 8.64 -2.43 -8.76
CA LEU A 92 8.29 -3.08 -7.50
C LEU A 92 8.50 -2.14 -6.30
N ALA A 93 9.62 -1.43 -6.25
CA ALA A 93 9.92 -0.48 -5.19
C ALA A 93 8.86 0.64 -5.13
N LEU A 94 8.53 1.24 -6.27
CA LEU A 94 7.49 2.26 -6.37
C LEU A 94 6.12 1.71 -6.00
N TYR A 95 5.79 0.49 -6.41
CA TYR A 95 4.55 -0.17 -6.04
C TYR A 95 4.42 -0.37 -4.53
N PHE A 96 5.42 -0.97 -3.88
CA PHE A 96 5.38 -1.21 -2.44
C PHE A 96 5.41 0.10 -1.65
N SER A 97 6.15 1.11 -2.15
CA SER A 97 6.14 2.46 -1.56
C SER A 97 4.75 3.09 -1.64
N PHE A 98 4.10 2.99 -2.80
CA PHE A 98 2.76 3.55 -3.01
C PHE A 98 1.73 2.93 -2.08
N ILE A 99 1.63 1.60 -2.02
CA ILE A 99 0.61 0.95 -1.20
C ILE A 99 0.85 1.16 0.30
N THR A 100 2.11 1.31 0.74
CA THR A 100 2.42 1.67 2.13
C THR A 100 2.08 3.13 2.42
N ALA A 101 2.33 4.06 1.49
CA ALA A 101 2.00 5.47 1.68
C ALA A 101 0.48 5.72 1.79
N VAL A 102 -0.35 4.88 1.15
CA VAL A 102 -1.81 4.94 1.27
C VAL A 102 -2.29 4.81 2.72
N HIS A 103 -1.51 4.16 3.59
CA HIS A 103 -1.80 4.07 5.02
C HIS A 103 -1.99 5.45 5.67
N GLY A 104 -1.03 6.36 5.48
CA GLY A 104 -1.09 7.71 6.02
C GLY A 104 -2.28 8.49 5.46
N ILE A 105 -2.62 8.31 4.18
CA ILE A 105 -3.79 8.95 3.56
C ILE A 105 -5.08 8.51 4.27
N PHE A 106 -5.23 7.21 4.49
CA PHE A 106 -6.37 6.62 5.19
C PHE A 106 -6.48 7.08 6.65
N ASP A 107 -5.36 7.20 7.35
CA ASP A 107 -5.37 7.74 8.71
C ASP A 107 -5.70 9.23 8.75
N ALA A 108 -5.32 9.99 7.73
CA ALA A 108 -5.69 11.41 7.61
C ALA A 108 -7.19 11.62 7.29
N MET A 109 -7.91 10.58 6.83
CA MET A 109 -9.37 10.56 6.69
C MET A 109 -10.11 10.30 8.00
N THR A 110 -9.40 10.16 9.13
CA THR A 110 -10.04 10.00 10.45
C THR A 110 -10.38 11.35 11.08
N PHE A 111 -11.54 11.48 11.74
CA PHE A 111 -11.99 12.78 12.29
C PHE A 111 -11.40 13.14 13.66
N ARG A 112 -10.60 12.27 14.31
CA ARG A 112 -9.82 12.60 15.52
C ARG A 112 -8.37 12.13 15.40
N GLY A 113 -7.51 12.68 16.25
CA GLY A 113 -6.07 12.40 16.31
C GLY A 113 -5.26 13.66 16.03
N LEU A 114 -3.94 13.57 16.21
CA LEU A 114 -3.04 14.69 15.93
C LEU A 114 -2.93 14.98 14.43
N GLY A 115 -3.21 13.99 13.58
CA GLY A 115 -2.95 14.02 12.14
C GLY A 115 -1.73 13.18 11.78
N ILE A 116 -1.24 13.33 10.56
CA ILE A 116 -0.16 12.54 9.97
C ILE A 116 1.02 13.42 9.64
N ALA A 117 2.22 12.95 9.95
CA ALA A 117 3.47 13.62 9.63
C ALA A 117 3.87 13.41 8.16
N PHE A 118 3.06 13.87 7.21
CA PHE A 118 3.32 13.64 5.78
C PHE A 118 4.67 14.17 5.30
N LEU A 119 5.19 15.23 5.94
CA LEU A 119 6.48 15.83 5.58
C LEU A 119 7.66 15.30 6.41
N SER A 120 7.42 14.29 7.26
CA SER A 120 8.50 13.63 7.99
C SER A 120 9.46 12.95 7.01
N PRO A 121 10.79 13.02 7.21
CA PRO A 121 11.50 13.49 8.40
C PRO A 121 11.83 14.98 8.43
N PHE A 122 11.42 15.75 7.42
CA PHE A 122 11.77 17.17 7.30
C PHE A 122 10.93 18.06 8.21
N SER A 123 9.69 17.67 8.47
CA SER A 123 8.80 18.33 9.43
C SER A 123 7.97 17.30 10.18
N ASN A 124 7.75 17.57 11.47
CA ASN A 124 6.89 16.78 12.34
C ASN A 124 5.46 17.36 12.41
N GLU A 125 5.14 18.37 11.61
CA GLU A 125 3.79 18.94 11.51
C GLU A 125 2.78 17.85 11.11
N ARG A 126 1.58 17.92 11.70
CA ARG A 126 0.56 16.89 11.57
C ARG A 126 -0.62 17.41 10.76
N TYR A 127 -0.94 16.71 9.68
CA TYR A 127 -2.00 17.10 8.76
C TYR A 127 -3.16 16.10 8.80
N LEU A 128 -4.37 16.62 8.61
CA LEU A 128 -5.58 15.86 8.40
C LEU A 128 -6.16 16.25 7.05
N LEU A 129 -6.90 15.35 6.41
CA LEU A 129 -7.64 15.70 5.20
C LEU A 129 -8.89 16.51 5.56
N PRO A 130 -9.40 17.36 4.65
CA PRO A 130 -10.64 18.08 4.88
C PRO A 130 -11.85 17.13 4.96
N TRP A 131 -11.84 16.06 4.17
CA TRP A 131 -12.87 15.02 4.16
C TRP A 131 -12.49 13.87 5.10
N ARG A 132 -13.25 13.69 6.19
CA ARG A 132 -12.91 12.74 7.28
C ARG A 132 -14.09 11.85 7.69
N PRO A 133 -14.53 10.92 6.83
CA PRO A 133 -15.71 10.12 7.10
C PRO A 133 -15.45 8.94 8.07
N LEU A 134 -14.18 8.68 8.43
CA LEU A 134 -13.80 7.48 9.15
C LEU A 134 -13.62 7.76 10.65
N PRO A 135 -14.14 6.88 11.53
CA PRO A 135 -13.90 6.99 12.96
C PRO A 135 -12.48 6.55 13.32
N PRO A 136 -11.87 7.16 14.34
CA PRO A 136 -10.67 6.62 14.96
C PRO A 136 -11.03 5.34 15.72
N ILE A 137 -10.31 4.26 15.48
CA ILE A 137 -10.47 2.99 16.20
C ILE A 137 -9.13 2.50 16.72
N VAL A 138 -9.20 1.67 17.77
CA VAL A 138 -8.13 0.77 18.19
C VAL A 138 -8.64 -0.64 17.88
N PRO A 139 -8.02 -1.37 16.94
CA PRO A 139 -8.48 -2.70 16.59
C PRO A 139 -8.42 -3.65 17.79
N SER A 140 -9.52 -4.36 18.05
CA SER A 140 -9.56 -5.47 19.01
C SER A 140 -10.52 -6.55 18.51
N ALA A 141 -10.39 -7.78 19.00
CA ALA A 141 -11.31 -8.86 18.63
C ALA A 141 -12.75 -8.52 19.06
N GLU A 142 -12.93 -8.00 20.27
CA GLU A 142 -14.23 -7.56 20.78
C GLU A 142 -14.84 -6.44 19.93
N PHE A 143 -14.01 -5.49 19.48
CA PHE A 143 -14.44 -4.44 18.56
C PHE A 143 -15.00 -5.03 17.26
N MET A 144 -14.30 -5.98 16.63
CA MET A 144 -14.69 -6.55 15.33
C MET A 144 -16.07 -7.22 15.34
N PHE A 145 -16.45 -7.84 16.46
CA PHE A 145 -17.76 -8.51 16.61
C PHE A 145 -18.83 -7.62 17.27
N SER A 146 -18.52 -6.36 17.57
CA SER A 146 -19.47 -5.43 18.17
C SER A 146 -20.35 -4.73 17.13
N ARG A 147 -21.49 -4.20 17.58
CA ARG A 147 -22.35 -3.32 16.75
C ARG A 147 -21.60 -2.10 16.22
N TRP A 148 -20.67 -1.58 17.04
CA TRP A 148 -19.82 -0.46 16.64
C TRP A 148 -18.84 -0.87 15.55
N GLY A 149 -18.15 -2.01 15.70
CA GLY A 149 -17.27 -2.56 14.67
C GLY A 149 -17.98 -2.78 13.34
N ALA A 150 -19.21 -3.31 13.36
CA ALA A 150 -20.03 -3.45 12.16
C ALA A 150 -20.33 -2.09 11.48
N ALA A 151 -20.63 -1.06 12.27
CA ALA A 151 -20.84 0.29 11.75
C ALA A 151 -19.55 0.88 11.14
N VAL A 152 -18.39 0.66 11.76
CA VAL A 152 -17.09 1.08 11.21
C VAL A 152 -16.79 0.34 9.91
N MET A 153 -16.96 -0.98 9.87
CA MET A 153 -16.77 -1.77 8.64
C MET A 153 -17.68 -1.30 7.50
N TRP A 154 -18.91 -0.88 7.80
CA TRP A 154 -19.80 -0.28 6.80
C TRP A 154 -19.29 1.06 6.27
N LEU A 155 -18.75 1.93 7.14
CA LEU A 155 -18.14 3.19 6.73
C LEU A 155 -16.89 2.98 5.89
N GLU A 156 -16.02 2.06 6.28
CA GLU A 156 -14.84 1.67 5.50
C GLU A 156 -15.24 1.08 4.16
N PHE A 157 -16.28 0.23 4.13
CA PHE A 157 -16.83 -0.32 2.90
C PHE A 157 -17.26 0.79 1.94
N LYS A 158 -18.08 1.73 2.44
CA LYS A 158 -18.63 2.84 1.65
C LYS A 158 -17.55 3.80 1.14
N TRP A 159 -16.61 4.18 2.01
CA TRP A 159 -15.68 5.28 1.74
C TRP A 159 -14.28 4.85 1.30
N VAL A 160 -13.95 3.57 1.43
CA VAL A 160 -12.65 3.03 0.99
C VAL A 160 -12.82 1.89 0.00
N LEU A 161 -13.54 0.82 0.36
CA LEU A 161 -13.61 -0.37 -0.50
C LEU A 161 -14.35 -0.08 -1.81
N VAL A 162 -15.49 0.61 -1.77
CA VAL A 162 -16.26 0.97 -2.98
C VAL A 162 -15.44 1.84 -3.94
N PRO A 163 -14.81 2.95 -3.50
CA PRO A 163 -13.89 3.71 -4.36
C PRO A 163 -12.72 2.88 -4.90
N THR A 164 -12.07 2.07 -4.06
CA THR A 164 -10.96 1.21 -4.48
C THR A 164 -11.40 0.18 -5.52
N PHE A 165 -12.59 -0.40 -5.36
CA PHE A 165 -13.17 -1.33 -6.33
C PHE A 165 -13.56 -0.62 -7.64
N ALA A 166 -14.08 0.61 -7.56
CA ALA A 166 -14.36 1.42 -8.74
C ALA A 166 -13.07 1.69 -9.55
N VAL A 167 -11.97 2.04 -8.89
CA VAL A 167 -10.65 2.20 -9.53
C VAL A 167 -10.20 0.91 -10.22
N LEU A 168 -10.41 -0.26 -9.59
CA LEU A 168 -10.14 -1.56 -10.22
C LEU A 168 -10.93 -1.72 -11.51
N LEU A 169 -12.25 -1.51 -11.49
CA LEU A 169 -13.10 -1.65 -12.67
C LEU A 169 -12.69 -0.70 -13.80
N LEU A 170 -12.38 0.55 -13.46
CA LEU A 170 -11.91 1.56 -14.43
C LEU A 170 -10.53 1.23 -15.02
N SER A 171 -9.69 0.50 -14.30
CA SER A 171 -8.37 0.07 -14.80
C SER A 171 -8.46 -1.02 -15.88
N ILE A 172 -9.54 -1.81 -15.92
CA ILE A 172 -9.71 -2.94 -16.84
C ILE A 172 -9.67 -2.50 -18.32
N PRO A 173 -10.49 -1.54 -18.78
CA PRO A 173 -10.46 -1.11 -20.19
C PRO A 173 -9.10 -0.49 -20.56
N VAL A 174 -8.51 0.31 -19.67
CA VAL A 174 -7.18 0.91 -19.87
C VAL A 174 -6.12 -0.18 -20.08
N ARG A 175 -6.11 -1.20 -19.22
CA ARG A 175 -5.19 -2.33 -19.34
C ARG A 175 -5.40 -3.10 -20.64
N ARG A 176 -6.65 -3.36 -21.04
CA ARG A 176 -6.96 -4.04 -22.31
C ARG A 176 -6.46 -3.24 -23.50
N TYR A 177 -6.63 -1.93 -23.50
CA TYR A 177 -6.15 -1.04 -24.56
C TYR A 177 -4.62 -1.08 -24.66
N ILE A 178 -3.90 -0.92 -23.54
CA ILE A 178 -2.43 -0.96 -23.51
C ILE A 178 -1.89 -2.31 -24.00
N LEU A 179 -2.52 -3.43 -23.60
CA LEU A 179 -2.09 -4.76 -24.04
C LEU A 179 -2.35 -5.01 -25.53
N ARG A 180 -3.45 -4.48 -26.09
CA ARG A 180 -3.75 -4.55 -27.53
C ARG A 180 -2.81 -3.68 -28.37
N ALA A 181 -2.34 -2.56 -27.83
CA ALA A 181 -1.44 -1.63 -28.50
C ALA A 181 0.03 -2.09 -28.51
N ARG A 182 0.39 -3.20 -27.84
CA ARG A 182 1.75 -3.75 -27.91
C ARG A 182 1.96 -4.39 -29.28
N PRO A 183 2.96 -3.96 -30.08
CA PRO A 183 3.28 -4.63 -31.33
C PRO A 183 3.64 -6.09 -31.04
N VAL A 184 3.09 -7.01 -31.84
CA VAL A 184 3.46 -8.42 -31.83
C VAL A 184 4.95 -8.49 -32.17
N GLN A 185 5.78 -9.01 -31.26
CA GLN A 185 7.18 -9.27 -31.60
C GLN A 185 7.21 -10.33 -32.70
N PRO A 186 7.88 -10.08 -33.84
CA PRO A 186 8.06 -11.12 -34.85
C PRO A 186 8.81 -12.31 -34.23
N PRO A 187 8.53 -13.55 -34.69
CA PRO A 187 9.23 -14.72 -34.21
C PRO A 187 10.75 -14.54 -34.36
N GLU A 188 11.53 -14.97 -33.36
CA GLU A 188 12.99 -15.02 -33.46
C GLU A 188 13.37 -15.85 -34.68
N PRO A 189 14.31 -15.37 -35.54
CA PRO A 189 14.75 -16.15 -36.68
C PRO A 189 15.33 -17.47 -36.18
N GLU A 190 14.82 -18.59 -36.71
CA GLU A 190 15.40 -19.91 -36.47
C GLU A 190 16.89 -19.84 -36.78
N THR A 191 17.73 -20.03 -35.76
CA THR A 191 19.15 -20.23 -35.97
C THR A 191 19.29 -21.52 -36.77
N GLU A 192 19.50 -21.39 -38.08
CA GLU A 192 19.92 -22.49 -38.94
C GLU A 192 21.15 -23.14 -38.30
N ASN A 193 20.95 -24.34 -37.76
CA ASN A 193 22.03 -25.23 -37.37
C ASN A 193 22.75 -25.67 -38.65
N HIS A 194 23.68 -24.83 -39.13
CA HIS A 194 24.73 -25.29 -40.03
C HIS A 194 25.71 -26.16 -39.23
N GLN A 195 25.40 -27.44 -39.12
CA GLN A 195 26.38 -28.48 -38.86
C GLN A 195 26.87 -29.00 -40.22
N THR A 196 28.08 -28.59 -40.59
CA THR A 196 28.96 -29.25 -41.57
C THR A 196 30.09 -29.93 -40.84
#